data_AF-A0A7S1PPE4-F1
#
_entry.id   AF-A0A7S1PPE4-F1
#
_cell.length_a   1.000
_cell.length_b   1.000
_cell.length_c   1.000
_cell.angle_alpha   90.00
_cell.angle_beta   90.00
_cell.angle_gamma   90.00
#
_symmetry.space_group_name_H-M   'P 1'
#
loop_
_entity.id
_entity.type
_entity.pdbx_description
1 polymer ?
#
loop_
_entity_poly.entity_id
_entity_poly.type
_entity_poly.pdbx_seq_one_letter_code
_entity_poly.pdbx_strand_id
1 'polypeptide(L)'
;NKITDMPMFVKLMTVLVAVLILLCLSPVHLIEPAWFTCMAMFACAMMFERHHLGTYLQFVEWDTLLFFALLFVLVESLSELGVIRLLGDGIVAFIEVFPESSRMPMAIIIILWVSSIGSAFLESLPYTTTIVYVLIDMQRKTIPGV
;
A
#
# COMPACT_ATOMS: atom_id res chain seq x y z
N ASN A 1 -17.60 7.09 -33.74
CA ASN A 1 -16.68 6.31 -32.87
C ASN A 1 -16.69 4.83 -33.26
N LYS A 2 -15.95 4.48 -34.31
CA LYS A 2 -15.78 3.09 -34.75
C LYS A 2 -14.54 2.54 -34.05
N ILE A 3 -14.63 1.34 -33.47
CA ILE A 3 -13.47 0.61 -32.94
C ILE A 3 -12.55 0.38 -34.14
N THR A 4 -11.47 1.15 -34.25
CA THR A 4 -10.72 1.30 -35.51
C THR A 4 -9.50 0.38 -35.62
N ASP A 5 -9.09 -0.36 -34.60
CA ASP A 5 -8.05 -1.40 -34.77
C ASP A 5 -8.19 -2.57 -33.78
N MET A 6 -9.00 -3.57 -34.17
CA MET A 6 -9.03 -4.88 -33.51
C MET A 6 -7.65 -5.51 -33.26
N PRO A 7 -6.66 -5.44 -34.18
CA PRO A 7 -5.34 -6.03 -33.92
C PRO A 7 -4.54 -5.29 -32.83
N MET A 8 -4.69 -3.97 -32.66
CA MET A 8 -4.05 -3.25 -31.54
C MET A 8 -4.73 -3.59 -30.21
N PHE A 9 -6.05 -3.69 -30.20
CA PHE A 9 -6.82 -4.04 -28.99
C PHE A 9 -6.42 -5.42 -28.45
N VAL A 10 -6.29 -6.42 -29.33
CA VAL A 10 -5.86 -7.77 -28.93
C VAL A 10 -4.42 -7.75 -28.40
N LYS A 11 -3.49 -7.01 -29.02
CA LYS A 11 -2.12 -6.87 -28.50
C LYS A 11 -2.11 -6.27 -27.09
N LEU A 12 -2.89 -5.21 -26.87
CA LEU A 12 -2.95 -4.52 -25.59
C LEU A 12 -3.58 -5.41 -24.49
N MET A 13 -4.64 -6.14 -24.84
CA MET A 13 -5.26 -7.14 -23.96
C MET A 13 -4.34 -8.31 -23.64
N THR A 14 -3.61 -8.84 -24.62
CA THR A 14 -2.64 -9.91 -24.40
C THR A 14 -1.54 -9.47 -23.44
N VAL A 15 -1.02 -8.25 -23.59
CA VAL A 15 0.00 -7.75 -22.67
C VAL A 15 -0.57 -7.49 -21.27
N LEU A 16 -1.78 -6.92 -21.17
CA LEU A 16 -2.46 -6.74 -19.88
C LEU A 16 -2.63 -8.08 -19.15
N VAL A 17 -3.17 -9.09 -19.84
CA VAL A 17 -3.37 -10.43 -19.27
C VAL A 17 -2.03 -11.08 -18.91
N ALA A 18 -1.00 -10.92 -19.75
CA ALA A 18 0.34 -11.41 -19.43
C ALA A 18 0.88 -10.76 -18.15
N VAL A 19 0.80 -9.43 -18.01
CA VAL A 19 1.21 -8.71 -16.79
C VAL A 19 0.47 -9.21 -15.56
N LEU A 20 -0.84 -9.40 -15.66
CA LEU A 20 -1.65 -9.91 -14.54
C LEU A 20 -1.24 -11.33 -14.15
N ILE A 21 -0.96 -12.21 -15.13
CA ILE A 21 -0.46 -13.57 -14.86
C ILE A 21 0.92 -13.49 -14.19
N LEU A 22 1.84 -12.68 -14.71
CA LEU A 22 3.16 -12.45 -14.13
C LEU A 22 3.07 -11.93 -12.69
N LEU A 23 2.13 -11.03 -12.41
CA LEU A 23 1.87 -10.51 -11.06
C LEU A 23 1.34 -11.61 -10.13
N CYS A 24 0.41 -12.43 -10.59
CA CYS A 24 -0.09 -13.58 -9.83
C CYS A 24 0.96 -14.67 -9.61
N LEU A 25 1.96 -14.78 -10.50
CA LEU A 25 3.05 -15.74 -10.40
C LEU A 25 4.22 -15.22 -9.54
N SER A 26 4.29 -13.91 -9.30
CA SER A 26 5.28 -13.27 -8.41
C SER A 26 5.45 -13.98 -7.05
N PRO A 27 4.38 -14.35 -6.30
CA PRO A 27 4.54 -15.07 -5.02
C PRO A 27 5.22 -16.44 -5.13
N VAL A 28 5.23 -17.07 -6.31
CA VAL A 28 5.87 -18.38 -6.53
C VAL A 28 7.39 -18.25 -6.77
N HIS A 29 7.82 -17.13 -7.35
CA HIS A 29 9.20 -16.91 -7.76
C HIS A 29 10.09 -16.22 -6.71
N LEU A 30 9.52 -15.80 -5.56
CA LEU A 30 10.23 -15.06 -4.49
C LEU A 30 10.90 -13.75 -4.98
N ILE A 31 10.49 -13.25 -6.14
CA ILE A 31 10.97 -11.98 -6.72
C ILE A 31 9.90 -10.92 -6.46
N GLU A 32 10.34 -9.71 -6.09
CA GLU A 32 9.44 -8.58 -5.88
C GLU A 32 8.58 -8.31 -7.12
N PRO A 33 7.26 -8.09 -6.96
CA PRO A 33 6.34 -7.79 -8.05
C PRO A 33 6.79 -6.65 -8.98
N ALA A 34 7.56 -5.70 -8.44
CA ALA A 34 8.10 -4.55 -9.15
C ALA A 34 8.99 -4.93 -10.35
N TRP A 35 9.75 -6.03 -10.25
CA TRP A 35 10.59 -6.48 -11.36
C TRP A 35 9.76 -6.96 -12.55
N PHE A 36 8.67 -7.69 -12.27
CA PHE A 36 7.78 -8.19 -13.32
C PHE A 36 7.06 -7.07 -14.05
N THR A 37 6.62 -6.03 -13.34
CA THR A 37 5.98 -4.87 -13.95
C THR A 37 6.97 -4.04 -14.77
N CYS A 38 8.21 -3.88 -14.31
CA CYS A 38 9.27 -3.20 -15.08
C CYS A 38 9.62 -3.97 -16.36
N MET A 39 9.78 -5.29 -16.29
CA MET A 39 10.03 -6.12 -17.47
C MET A 39 8.87 -6.08 -18.46
N ALA A 40 7.62 -6.13 -17.97
CA ALA A 40 6.45 -6.01 -18.82
C ALA A 40 6.34 -4.63 -19.47
N MET A 41 6.64 -3.55 -18.74
CA MET A 41 6.72 -2.19 -19.29
C MET A 41 7.79 -2.08 -20.39
N PHE A 42 8.97 -2.68 -20.19
CA PHE A 42 10.03 -2.71 -21.18
C PHE A 42 9.62 -3.53 -22.43
N ALA A 43 8.98 -4.67 -22.24
CA ALA A 43 8.42 -5.48 -23.32
C ALA A 43 7.34 -4.70 -24.11
N CYS A 44 6.43 -3.99 -23.43
CA CYS A 44 5.49 -3.07 -24.07
C CYS A 44 6.22 -2.02 -24.90
N ALA A 45 7.21 -1.34 -24.32
CA ALA A 45 7.94 -0.27 -24.99
C ALA A 45 8.69 -0.73 -26.24
N MET A 46 9.12 -2.00 -26.30
CA MET A 46 9.69 -2.61 -27.50
C MET A 46 8.65 -2.96 -28.57
N MET A 47 7.41 -3.30 -28.18
CA MET A 47 6.34 -3.69 -29.10
C MET A 47 5.58 -2.50 -29.70
N PHE A 48 5.57 -1.34 -29.05
CA PHE A 48 4.92 -0.12 -29.54
C PHE A 48 5.93 0.82 -30.24
N GLU A 49 5.55 1.37 -31.39
CA GLU A 49 6.39 2.33 -32.12
C GLU A 49 6.70 3.57 -31.25
N ARG A 50 7.98 3.93 -31.18
CA ARG A 50 8.53 4.99 -30.32
C ARG A 50 7.82 6.35 -30.46
N HIS A 51 7.17 6.60 -31.60
CA HIS A 51 6.58 7.90 -31.90
C HIS A 51 5.36 8.23 -31.03
N HIS A 52 4.68 7.25 -30.43
CA HIS A 52 3.52 7.49 -29.57
C HIS A 52 3.85 7.45 -28.06
N LEU A 53 5.00 6.90 -27.66
CA LEU A 53 5.41 6.80 -26.26
C LEU A 53 5.56 8.17 -25.59
N GLY A 54 6.11 9.16 -26.32
CA GLY A 54 6.25 10.53 -25.83
C GLY A 54 4.91 11.17 -25.49
N THR A 55 3.88 10.93 -26.29
CA THR A 55 2.52 11.41 -26.05
C THR A 55 1.88 10.72 -24.84
N TYR A 56 2.12 9.42 -24.64
CA TYR A 56 1.59 8.69 -23.48
C TYR A 56 2.26 9.08 -22.16
N LEU A 57 3.56 9.37 -22.17
CA LEU A 57 4.29 9.83 -20.98
C LEU A 57 3.82 11.21 -20.48
N GLN A 58 3.20 12.03 -21.32
CA GLN A 58 2.61 13.31 -20.91
C GLN A 58 1.32 13.15 -20.10
N PHE A 59 0.63 12.01 -20.22
CA PHE A 59 -0.53 11.70 -19.38
C PHE A 59 -0.14 11.16 -18.00
N VAL A 60 1.15 10.91 -17.77
CA VAL A 60 1.64 10.56 -16.44
C VAL A 60 1.64 11.81 -15.58
N GLU A 61 0.93 11.74 -14.46
CA GLU A 61 0.92 12.80 -13.46
C GLU A 61 2.21 12.73 -12.64
N TRP A 62 3.28 13.32 -13.16
CA TRP A 62 4.60 13.33 -12.52
C TRP A 62 4.57 13.97 -11.12
N ASP A 63 3.75 14.99 -10.92
CA ASP A 63 3.57 15.64 -9.63
C ASP A 63 2.99 14.67 -8.59
N THR A 64 1.99 13.86 -8.99
CA THR A 64 1.37 12.83 -8.13
C THR A 64 2.36 11.72 -7.78
N LEU A 65 3.18 11.28 -8.74
CA LEU A 65 4.23 10.28 -8.47
C LEU A 65 5.31 10.79 -7.53
N LEU A 66 5.76 12.04 -7.71
CA LEU A 66 6.74 12.68 -6.84
C LEU A 66 6.16 12.87 -5.42
N PHE A 67 4.89 13.26 -5.31
CA PHE A 67 4.18 13.37 -4.04
C PHE A 67 4.17 12.03 -3.29
N PHE A 68 3.79 10.92 -3.94
CA PHE A 68 3.83 9.60 -3.32
C PHE A 68 5.24 9.15 -2.97
N ALA A 69 6.23 9.38 -3.84
CA ALA A 69 7.62 9.04 -3.54
C ALA A 69 8.13 9.76 -2.27
N LEU A 70 7.81 11.05 -2.13
CA LEU A 70 8.15 11.82 -0.93
C LEU A 70 7.35 11.38 0.29
N LEU A 71 6.08 11.01 0.12
CA LEU A 71 5.25 10.47 1.20
C LEU A 71 5.84 9.15 1.72
N PHE A 72 6.21 8.22 0.85
CA PHE A 72 6.89 6.96 1.23
C PHE A 72 8.16 7.23 2.03
N VAL A 73 9.04 8.12 1.54
CA VAL A 73 10.30 8.48 2.23
C VAL A 73 10.02 9.13 3.58
N LEU A 74 9.03 10.02 3.66
CA LEU A 74 8.62 10.67 4.90
C LEU A 74 8.13 9.65 5.90
N VAL A 75 7.22 8.76 5.51
CA VAL A 75 6.62 7.81 6.44
C VAL A 75 7.64 6.77 6.90
N GLU A 76 8.53 6.30 6.03
CA GLU A 76 9.64 5.42 6.42
C GLU A 76 10.58 6.11 7.41
N SER A 77 10.88 7.39 7.20
CA SER A 77 11.66 8.18 8.15
C SER A 77 10.96 8.28 9.50
N LEU A 78 9.64 8.50 9.54
CA LEU A 78 8.86 8.51 10.79
C LEU A 78 8.84 7.14 11.49
N SER A 79 8.86 6.06 10.71
CA SER A 79 8.97 4.70 11.20
C SER A 79 10.31 4.47 11.92
N GLU A 80 11.41 4.83 11.26
CA GLU A 80 12.77 4.71 11.81
C GLU A 80 13.01 5.62 13.02
N LEU A 81 12.43 6.82 13.03
CA LEU A 81 12.46 7.71 14.21
C LEU A 81 11.62 7.19 15.39
N GLY A 82 10.83 6.13 15.20
CA GLY A 82 9.98 5.55 16.24
C GLY A 82 8.68 6.33 16.51
N VAL A 83 8.34 7.32 15.68
CA VAL A 83 7.11 8.12 15.82
C VAL A 83 5.87 7.23 15.72
N ILE A 84 5.91 6.22 14.84
CA ILE A 84 4.84 5.23 14.69
C ILE A 84 4.60 4.46 16.00
N ARG A 85 5.67 4.12 16.73
CA ARG A 85 5.57 3.42 18.01
C ARG A 85 4.97 4.32 19.08
N LEU A 86 5.40 5.58 19.15
CA LEU A 86 4.84 6.58 20.07
C LEU A 86 3.35 6.81 19.84
N LEU A 87 2.90 6.83 18.57
CA LEU A 87 1.48 6.90 18.24
C LEU A 87 0.72 5.66 18.73
N GLY A 88 1.28 4.47 18.52
CA GLY A 88 0.72 3.22 19.02
C GLY A 88 0.56 3.22 20.55
N ASP A 89 1.62 3.60 21.27
CA ASP A 89 1.61 3.71 22.72
C ASP A 89 0.58 4.73 23.22
N GLY A 90 0.44 5.86 22.51
CA GLY A 90 -0.59 6.86 22.80
C GLY A 90 -2.01 6.34 22.65
N ILE A 91 -2.27 5.51 21.62
CA ILE A 91 -3.57 4.87 21.41
C ILE A 91 -3.85 3.87 22.54
N VAL A 92 -2.87 3.05 22.92
CA VAL A 92 -3.05 2.09 24.01
C VAL A 92 -3.28 2.80 25.34
N ALA A 93 -2.50 3.83 25.66
CA ALA A 93 -2.70 4.64 26.86
C ALA A 93 -4.10 5.25 26.92
N PHE A 94 -4.64 5.69 25.77
CA PHE A 94 -6.00 6.22 25.69
C PHE A 94 -7.07 5.14 25.94
N ILE A 95 -6.86 3.92 25.45
CA ILE A 95 -7.75 2.77 25.71
C ILE A 95 -7.71 2.36 27.19
N GLU A 96 -6.56 2.47 27.85
CA GLU A 96 -6.37 2.12 29.26
C GLU A 96 -7.10 3.04 30.25
N VAL A 97 -7.50 4.24 29.83
CA VAL A 97 -8.32 5.15 30.66
C VAL A 97 -9.71 4.56 30.95
N PHE A 98 -10.18 3.63 30.11
CA PHE A 98 -11.51 3.04 30.25
C PHE A 98 -11.53 1.85 31.23
N PRO A 99 -12.63 1.66 32.00
CA PRO A 99 -12.75 0.55 32.94
C PRO A 99 -12.60 -0.81 32.26
N GLU A 100 -12.01 -1.79 32.95
CA GLU A 100 -11.74 -3.13 32.37
C GLU A 100 -12.98 -3.82 31.79
N SER A 101 -14.16 -3.62 32.39
CA SER A 101 -15.42 -4.21 31.94
C SER A 101 -15.89 -3.69 30.57
N SER A 102 -15.47 -2.49 30.16
CA SER A 102 -15.80 -1.89 28.86
C SER A 102 -14.58 -1.68 27.97
N ARG A 103 -13.37 -2.08 28.41
CA ARG A 103 -12.11 -1.85 27.71
C ARG A 103 -12.07 -2.51 26.33
N MET A 104 -12.54 -3.76 26.21
CA MET A 104 -12.57 -4.48 24.93
C MET A 104 -13.46 -3.83 23.86
N PRO A 105 -14.77 -3.58 24.11
CA PRO A 105 -15.62 -2.93 23.10
C PRO A 105 -15.15 -1.51 22.78
N MET A 106 -14.64 -0.76 23.77
CA MET A 106 -14.12 0.59 23.55
C MET A 106 -12.82 0.59 22.74
N ALA A 107 -11.93 -0.37 22.98
CA ALA A 107 -10.72 -0.56 22.18
C ALA A 107 -11.04 -0.79 20.71
N ILE A 108 -12.03 -1.64 20.40
CA ILE A 108 -12.46 -1.90 19.01
C ILE A 108 -12.97 -0.61 18.37
N ILE A 109 -13.81 0.17 19.07
CA ILE A 109 -14.34 1.44 18.56
C ILE A 109 -13.21 2.45 18.31
N ILE A 110 -12.28 2.61 19.26
CA ILE A 110 -11.14 3.52 19.14
C ILE A 110 -10.26 3.09 17.97
N ILE A 111 -9.90 1.81 17.88
CA ILE A 111 -9.09 1.29 16.78
C ILE A 111 -9.80 1.53 15.45
N LEU A 112 -11.11 1.31 15.34
CA LEU A 112 -11.88 1.58 14.10
C LEU A 112 -11.88 3.06 13.71
N TRP A 113 -12.01 3.97 14.68
CA TRP A 113 -11.97 5.42 14.41
C TRP A 113 -10.58 5.89 14.01
N VAL A 114 -9.56 5.50 14.77
CA VAL A 114 -8.15 5.76 14.45
C VAL A 114 -7.81 5.13 13.10
N SER A 115 -8.41 3.98 12.79
CA SER A 115 -8.26 3.28 11.52
C SER A 115 -8.79 4.09 10.34
N SER A 116 -10.03 4.60 10.48
CA SER A 116 -10.67 5.40 9.44
C SER A 116 -9.95 6.72 9.18
N ILE A 117 -9.42 7.37 10.23
CA ILE A 117 -8.70 8.63 10.09
C ILE A 117 -7.27 8.36 9.60
N GLY A 118 -6.58 7.42 10.25
CA GLY A 118 -5.20 7.05 9.96
C GLY A 118 -5.01 6.56 8.53
N SER A 119 -5.92 5.74 7.99
CA SER A 119 -5.84 5.25 6.61
C SER A 119 -6.05 6.32 5.53
N ALA A 120 -6.61 7.48 5.89
CA ALA A 120 -6.74 8.60 4.95
C ALA A 120 -5.43 9.41 4.81
N PHE A 121 -4.55 9.34 5.81
CA PHE A 121 -3.29 10.11 5.85
C PHE A 121 -2.04 9.24 5.71
N LEU A 122 -2.10 8.01 6.21
CA LEU A 122 -1.03 7.02 6.12
C LEU A 122 -1.33 6.07 4.97
N GLU A 123 -0.30 5.73 4.22
CA GLU A 123 -0.38 4.64 3.25
C GLU A 123 -0.63 3.30 3.95
N SER A 124 -1.10 2.32 3.19
CA SER A 124 -1.49 1.02 3.73
C SER A 124 -0.37 0.29 4.48
N LEU A 125 0.90 0.44 4.06
CA LEU A 125 2.03 -0.24 4.69
C LEU A 125 2.31 0.26 6.12
N PRO A 126 2.58 1.56 6.36
CA PRO A 126 2.98 2.02 7.69
C PRO A 126 1.79 2.05 8.66
N TYR A 127 0.60 2.29 8.12
CA TYR A 127 -0.65 2.18 8.85
C TYR A 127 -0.87 0.78 9.44
N THR A 128 -0.71 -0.27 8.63
CA THR A 128 -0.84 -1.66 9.09
C THR A 128 0.19 -1.96 10.18
N THR A 129 1.43 -1.52 10.02
CA THR A 129 2.48 -1.68 11.04
C THR A 129 2.06 -1.06 12.37
N THR A 130 1.47 0.13 12.36
CA THR A 130 0.98 0.81 13.59
C THR A 130 -0.07 -0.02 14.32
N ILE A 131 -1.08 -0.53 13.60
CA ILE A 131 -2.15 -1.33 14.18
C ILE A 131 -1.64 -2.67 14.71
N VAL A 132 -0.71 -3.31 13.99
CA VAL A 132 -0.08 -4.54 14.46
C VAL A 132 0.63 -4.31 15.80
N TYR A 133 1.36 -3.21 15.95
CA TYR A 133 1.98 -2.86 17.25
C TYR A 133 0.94 -2.68 18.36
N VAL A 134 -0.12 -1.91 18.11
CA VAL A 134 -1.22 -1.69 19.08
C VAL A 134 -1.86 -3.02 19.50
N LEU A 135 -2.09 -3.92 18.53
CA LEU A 135 -2.70 -5.22 18.79
C LEU A 135 -1.78 -6.12 19.64
N ILE A 136 -0.49 -6.17 19.33
CA ILE A 136 0.49 -6.96 20.08
C ILE A 136 0.62 -6.45 21.53
N ASP A 137 0.66 -5.13 21.74
CA ASP A 137 0.74 -4.56 23.09
C ASP A 137 -0.52 -4.88 23.92
N MET A 138 -1.69 -4.75 23.31
CA MET A 138 -2.96 -5.13 23.93
C MET A 138 -3.04 -6.62 24.25
N GLN A 139 -2.55 -7.49 23.37
CA GLN A 139 -2.48 -8.93 23.62
C GLN A 139 -1.55 -9.26 24.79
N ARG A 140 -0.34 -8.70 24.81
CA ARG A 140 0.64 -8.90 25.90
C ARG A 140 0.06 -8.48 27.25
N LYS A 141 -0.66 -7.36 27.31
CA LYS A 141 -1.26 -6.86 28.56
C LYS A 141 -2.51 -7.62 29.00
N THR A 142 -3.21 -8.27 28.07
CA THR A 142 -4.42 -9.07 28.38
C THR A 142 -4.09 -10.49 28.82
N ILE A 143 -2.93 -11.04 28.43
CA ILE A 143 -2.44 -12.36 28.86
C ILE A 143 -1.18 -12.16 29.74
N PRO A 144 -1.31 -11.95 31.06
CA PRO A 144 -0.16 -11.91 31.94
C PRO A 144 0.37 -13.33 32.14
N GLY A 145 1.27 -13.79 31.26
CA GLY A 145 1.83 -15.15 31.38
C GLY A 145 2.62 -15.73 30.20
N VAL A 146 2.89 -14.97 29.14
CA VAL A 146 3.90 -15.29 28.11
C VAL A 146 4.76 -14.07 27.84
#